data_AF-A0A5C2HRX7-F1
#
_entry.id   AF-A0A5C2HRX7-F1
#
_cell.length_a   1.000
_cell.length_b   1.000
_cell.length_c   1.000
_cell.angle_alpha   90.00
_cell.angle_beta   90.00
_cell.angle_gamma   90.00
#
_symmetry.space_group_name_H-M   'P 1'
#
loop_
_entity.id
_entity.type
_entity.pdbx_description
1 polymer ?
#
loop_
_entity_poly.entity_id
_entity_poly.type
_entity_poly.pdbx_seq_one_letter_code
_entity_poly.pdbx_strand_id
1 'polypeptide(L)'
;MPKRHSANPTRRLIAQQDISKEMIEVIFNHAKYISSGHHKRYPANYGFKVTNPRLLCDIDRVIKLEEAEVLSKNGIKHGMFSTPLLNGMPKYIWSVSDNSEVYESKTDPNTPWLYHGYPLTEEDSMCLYIFENWRIRSASMEN
;
A
#
# COMPACT_ATOMS: atom_id res chain seq x y z
N MET A 1 23.02 15.16 -10.03
CA MET A 1 23.27 14.10 -9.02
C MET A 1 22.20 13.03 -9.19
N PRO A 2 22.50 11.73 -9.28
CA PRO A 2 21.45 10.74 -9.34
C PRO A 2 20.74 10.72 -7.98
N LYS A 3 19.42 10.95 -7.99
CA LYS A 3 18.56 10.85 -6.80
C LYS A 3 18.80 9.48 -6.18
N ARG A 4 19.23 9.45 -4.91
CA ARG A 4 19.36 8.22 -4.12
C ARG A 4 17.99 7.52 -4.11
N HIS A 5 17.88 6.38 -4.83
CA HIS A 5 16.86 5.39 -4.52
C HIS A 5 16.97 5.12 -3.03
N SER A 6 15.90 5.32 -2.26
CA SER A 6 15.98 5.10 -0.82
C SER A 6 16.49 3.67 -0.61
N ALA A 7 17.63 3.54 0.08
CA ALA A 7 18.36 2.29 0.26
C ALA A 7 17.65 1.34 1.23
N ASN A 8 16.31 1.39 1.29
CA ASN A 8 15.52 0.50 2.13
C ASN A 8 15.46 -0.86 1.43
N PRO A 9 16.18 -1.88 1.93
CA PRO A 9 16.29 -3.15 1.24
C PRO A 9 14.95 -3.89 1.16
N THR A 10 13.94 -3.46 1.91
CA THR A 10 12.59 -4.08 1.96
C THR A 10 11.54 -3.34 1.14
N ARG A 11 11.83 -2.12 0.64
CA ARG A 11 10.88 -1.33 -0.15
C ARG A 11 11.10 -1.56 -1.65
N ARG A 12 11.04 -2.83 -2.06
CA ARG A 12 11.22 -3.28 -3.44
C ARG A 12 10.00 -4.07 -3.87
N LEU A 13 9.46 -3.75 -5.05
CA LEU A 13 8.37 -4.51 -5.64
C LEU A 13 8.85 -5.91 -6.01
N ILE A 14 8.05 -6.94 -5.72
CA ILE A 14 8.33 -8.30 -6.19
C ILE A 14 8.42 -8.33 -7.72
N ALA A 15 9.37 -9.07 -8.29
CA ALA A 15 9.48 -9.19 -9.74
C ALA A 15 8.31 -9.99 -10.31
N GLN A 16 7.80 -9.63 -11.49
CA GLN A 16 6.56 -10.21 -12.03
C GLN A 16 6.65 -11.73 -12.22
N GLN A 17 7.81 -12.23 -12.62
CA GLN A 17 8.08 -13.65 -12.81
C GLN A 17 8.12 -14.47 -11.50
N ASP A 18 8.31 -13.81 -10.35
CA ASP A 18 8.39 -14.45 -9.03
C ASP A 18 7.02 -14.52 -8.34
N ILE A 19 5.97 -14.01 -8.99
CA ILE A 19 4.61 -13.96 -8.44
C ILE A 19 3.90 -15.27 -8.78
N SER A 20 3.46 -15.99 -7.76
CA SER A 20 2.62 -17.18 -7.91
C SER A 20 1.18 -16.90 -7.50
N LYS A 21 0.23 -17.71 -7.99
CA LYS A 21 -1.20 -17.58 -7.63
C LYS A 21 -1.41 -17.85 -6.14
N GLU A 22 -0.72 -18.86 -5.62
CA GLU A 22 -0.78 -19.25 -4.20
C GLU A 22 -0.30 -18.11 -3.30
N MET A 23 0.73 -17.38 -3.73
CA MET A 23 1.22 -16.20 -3.01
C MET A 23 0.16 -15.09 -2.96
N ILE A 24 -0.48 -14.80 -4.10
CA ILE A 24 -1.57 -13.82 -4.16
C ILE A 24 -2.72 -14.26 -3.24
N GLU A 25 -3.13 -15.52 -3.28
CA GLU A 25 -4.22 -16.05 -2.45
C GLU A 25 -3.90 -15.97 -0.96
N VAL A 26 -2.70 -16.36 -0.54
CA VAL A 26 -2.27 -16.25 0.87
C VAL A 26 -2.32 -14.80 1.31
N ILE A 27 -1.71 -13.88 0.56
CA ILE A 27 -1.67 -12.47 0.94
C ILE A 27 -3.08 -11.88 0.95
N PHE A 28 -3.91 -12.21 -0.03
CA PHE A 28 -5.28 -11.70 -0.16
C PHE A 28 -6.16 -12.14 1.01
N ASN A 29 -6.02 -13.39 1.47
CA ASN A 29 -6.82 -13.94 2.55
C ASN A 29 -6.37 -13.46 3.94
N HIS A 30 -5.08 -13.14 4.10
CA HIS A 30 -4.53 -12.74 5.40
C HIS A 30 -4.46 -11.22 5.60
N ALA A 31 -4.15 -10.44 4.55
CA ALA A 31 -3.95 -9.00 4.67
C ALA A 31 -5.27 -8.28 4.98
N LYS A 32 -5.28 -7.49 6.05
CA LYS A 32 -6.42 -6.66 6.45
C LYS A 32 -5.99 -5.20 6.51
N TYR A 33 -6.75 -4.34 5.85
CA TYR A 33 -6.55 -2.91 5.96
C TYR A 33 -7.21 -2.38 7.23
N ILE A 34 -6.47 -1.61 8.02
CA ILE A 34 -6.94 -0.98 9.25
C ILE A 34 -6.78 0.53 9.16
N SER A 35 -7.69 1.26 9.79
CA SER A 35 -7.47 2.69 9.98
C SER A 35 -6.35 2.92 10.99
N SER A 36 -5.29 3.63 10.62
CA SER A 36 -4.39 4.19 11.63
C SER A 36 -5.09 5.38 12.29
N GLY A 37 -5.48 5.23 13.56
CA GLY A 37 -6.04 6.32 14.38
C GLY A 37 -5.03 7.40 14.77
N HIS A 38 -3.80 7.34 14.26
CA HIS A 38 -2.71 8.23 14.67
C HIS A 38 -2.62 9.54 13.86
N HIS A 39 -3.31 9.66 12.72
CA HIS A 39 -3.15 10.81 11.80
C HIS A 39 -4.43 11.21 11.05
N LYS A 40 -5.61 11.08 11.66
CA LYS A 40 -6.88 11.41 11.00
C LYS A 40 -7.43 12.74 11.51
N ARG A 41 -7.81 13.62 10.57
CA ARG A 41 -8.42 14.93 10.87
C ARG A 41 -9.75 14.80 11.64
N TYR A 42 -10.45 13.66 11.47
CA TYR A 42 -11.70 13.34 12.17
C TYR A 42 -11.68 11.93 12.78
N PRO A 43 -11.08 11.75 13.98
CA PRO A 43 -11.02 10.46 14.69
C PRO A 43 -12.40 9.84 14.97
N ALA A 44 -13.43 10.69 15.06
CA ALA A 44 -14.82 10.29 15.33
C ALA A 44 -15.42 9.38 14.25
N ASN A 45 -15.01 9.52 12.97
CA ASN A 45 -15.49 8.67 11.89
C ASN A 45 -14.98 7.22 11.97
N TYR A 46 -14.08 6.95 12.91
CA TYR A 46 -13.43 5.65 13.12
C TYR A 46 -13.60 5.14 14.56
N GLY A 47 -14.47 5.75 15.36
CA GLY A 47 -14.78 5.31 16.72
C GLY A 47 -13.72 5.63 17.79
N PHE A 48 -12.76 6.53 17.51
CA PHE A 48 -11.70 6.89 18.47
C PHE A 48 -11.98 8.20 19.20
N LYS A 49 -11.64 8.27 20.50
CA LYS A 49 -11.60 9.51 21.30
C LYS A 49 -10.42 10.38 20.84
N VAL A 50 -10.68 11.67 20.68
CA VAL A 50 -9.81 12.72 20.13
C VAL A 50 -8.33 12.55 20.48
N THR A 51 -7.49 12.38 19.46
CA THR A 51 -6.02 12.42 19.58
C THR A 51 -5.47 13.58 18.75
N ASN A 52 -4.59 14.38 19.36
CA ASN A 52 -4.01 15.58 18.77
C ASN A 52 -3.00 15.17 17.65
N PRO A 53 -3.31 15.37 16.35
CA PRO A 53 -2.52 14.77 15.28
C PRO A 53 -1.26 15.59 14.98
N ARG A 54 -0.08 14.94 15.02
CA ARG A 54 1.22 15.61 14.82
C ARG A 54 1.72 15.69 13.37
N LEU A 55 0.96 15.20 12.38
CA LEU A 55 1.19 15.41 10.94
C LEU A 55 -0.12 15.02 10.23
N LEU A 56 -0.65 15.91 9.38
CA LEU A 56 -1.90 15.68 8.65
C LEU A 56 -1.62 14.80 7.43
N CYS A 57 -2.12 13.56 7.43
CA CYS A 57 -2.07 12.68 6.26
C CYS A 57 -3.18 12.98 5.23
N ASP A 58 -4.10 13.91 5.53
CA ASP A 58 -5.30 14.24 4.73
C ASP A 58 -5.19 15.64 4.08
N ILE A 59 -4.06 15.99 3.44
CA ILE A 59 -3.94 17.33 2.81
C ILE A 59 -4.80 17.43 1.54
N ASP A 60 -4.95 16.35 0.76
CA ASP A 60 -5.65 16.42 -0.53
C ASP A 60 -6.98 15.63 -0.59
N ARG A 61 -7.12 14.48 0.09
CA ARG A 61 -8.37 13.69 0.11
C ARG A 61 -8.43 12.70 1.27
N VAL A 62 -9.57 12.66 1.98
CA VAL A 62 -9.84 11.64 3.00
C VAL A 62 -10.36 10.37 2.30
N ILE A 63 -9.62 9.27 2.42
CA ILE A 63 -10.04 7.97 1.90
C ILE A 63 -10.80 7.20 2.98
N LYS A 64 -11.99 6.72 2.61
CA LYS A 64 -12.81 5.89 3.50
C LYS A 64 -12.14 4.54 3.72
N LEU A 65 -12.41 3.90 4.87
CA LEU A 65 -11.81 2.60 5.18
C LEU A 65 -12.11 1.55 4.10
N GLU A 66 -13.37 1.50 3.65
CA GLU A 66 -13.82 0.59 2.59
C GLU A 66 -13.08 0.81 1.28
N GLU A 67 -12.88 2.07 0.88
CA GLU A 67 -12.13 2.41 -0.33
C GLU A 67 -10.66 1.98 -0.21
N ALA A 68 -10.03 2.23 0.94
CA ALA A 68 -8.65 1.80 1.16
C ALA A 68 -8.50 0.27 1.19
N GLU A 69 -9.50 -0.45 1.70
CA GLU A 69 -9.50 -1.91 1.67
C GLU A 69 -9.62 -2.45 0.23
N VAL A 70 -10.50 -1.84 -0.58
CA VAL A 70 -10.63 -2.18 -2.01
C VAL A 70 -9.33 -1.92 -2.75
N LEU A 71 -8.72 -0.76 -2.55
CA LEU A 71 -7.43 -0.40 -3.15
C LEU A 71 -6.34 -1.41 -2.76
N SER A 72 -6.21 -1.72 -1.47
CA SER A 72 -5.24 -2.71 -0.99
C SER A 72 -5.47 -4.09 -1.62
N LYS A 73 -6.72 -4.55 -1.71
CA LYS A 73 -7.09 -5.83 -2.34
C LYS A 73 -6.76 -5.83 -3.83
N ASN A 74 -6.99 -4.73 -4.54
CA ASN A 74 -6.64 -4.59 -5.94
C ASN A 74 -5.12 -4.61 -6.14
N GLY A 75 -4.38 -3.95 -5.25
CA GLY A 75 -2.92 -4.06 -5.14
C GLY A 75 -2.44 -5.50 -5.10
N ILE A 76 -2.96 -6.28 -4.16
CA ILE A 76 -2.59 -7.69 -3.98
C ILE A 76 -2.89 -8.52 -5.24
N LYS A 77 -4.06 -8.33 -5.86
CA LYS A 77 -4.44 -9.04 -7.09
C LYS A 77 -3.49 -8.79 -8.26
N HIS A 78 -2.94 -7.58 -8.36
CA HIS A 78 -1.94 -7.22 -9.37
C HIS A 78 -0.50 -7.57 -8.93
N GLY A 79 -0.35 -8.29 -7.82
CA GLY A 79 0.94 -8.67 -7.27
C GLY A 79 1.76 -7.49 -6.74
N MET A 80 1.11 -6.38 -6.42
CA MET A 80 1.75 -5.11 -6.06
C MET A 80 2.17 -5.11 -4.60
N PHE A 81 3.11 -5.97 -4.24
CA PHE A 81 3.59 -6.09 -2.87
C PHE A 81 5.10 -6.29 -2.81
N SER A 82 5.68 -6.02 -1.63
CA SER A 82 7.11 -5.95 -1.47
C SER A 82 7.78 -7.32 -1.35
N THR A 83 9.03 -7.40 -1.77
CA THR A 83 9.99 -8.47 -1.45
C THR A 83 11.14 -7.93 -0.57
N PRO A 84 11.74 -8.73 0.34
CA PRO A 84 11.42 -10.12 0.68
C PRO A 84 10.10 -10.26 1.44
N LEU A 85 9.49 -11.44 1.33
CA LEU A 85 8.38 -11.87 2.18
C LEU A 85 8.92 -12.43 3.49
N LEU A 86 8.38 -11.98 4.62
CA LEU A 86 8.68 -12.54 5.93
C LEU A 86 7.56 -13.49 6.33
N ASN A 87 7.82 -14.80 6.36
CA ASN A 87 6.79 -15.83 6.60
C ASN A 87 5.58 -15.70 5.65
N GLY A 88 5.85 -15.42 4.37
CA GLY A 88 4.80 -15.19 3.35
C GLY A 88 4.16 -13.80 3.39
N MET A 89 4.49 -12.96 4.38
CA MET A 89 3.92 -11.63 4.55
C MET A 89 4.78 -10.55 3.89
N PRO A 90 4.24 -9.72 2.99
CA PRO A 90 4.95 -8.57 2.46
C PRO A 90 4.96 -7.43 3.48
N LYS A 91 6.06 -6.66 3.55
CA LYS A 91 6.12 -5.46 4.39
C LYS A 91 5.23 -4.33 3.86
N TYR A 92 5.16 -4.19 2.53
CA TYR A 92 4.39 -3.17 1.84
C TYR A 92 3.45 -3.78 0.80
N ILE A 93 2.29 -3.17 0.65
CA ILE A 93 1.34 -3.39 -0.44
C ILE A 93 1.12 -2.03 -1.10
N TRP A 94 1.21 -1.99 -2.42
CA TRP A 94 0.94 -0.80 -3.19
C TRP A 94 -0.34 -0.96 -4.01
N SER A 95 -0.99 0.15 -4.31
CA SER A 95 -2.20 0.17 -5.14
C SER A 95 -2.30 1.50 -5.85
N VAL A 96 -3.05 1.51 -6.96
CA VAL A 96 -3.31 2.72 -7.74
C VAL A 96 -4.83 2.88 -7.82
N SER A 97 -5.35 4.08 -7.54
CA SER A 97 -6.77 4.38 -7.70
C SER A 97 -7.14 4.66 -9.16
N ASP A 98 -8.44 4.72 -9.44
CA ASP A 98 -8.96 5.11 -10.75
C ASP A 98 -8.53 6.53 -11.16
N ASN A 99 -8.18 7.38 -10.19
CA ASN A 99 -7.65 8.72 -10.43
C ASN A 99 -6.13 8.74 -10.65
N SER A 100 -5.49 7.58 -10.83
CA SER A 100 -4.02 7.45 -10.95
C SER A 100 -3.24 7.84 -9.69
N GLU A 101 -3.89 7.90 -8.53
CA GLU A 101 -3.21 8.17 -7.25
C GLU A 101 -2.58 6.89 -6.72
N VAL A 102 -1.30 6.95 -6.32
CA VAL A 102 -0.57 5.80 -5.80
C VAL A 102 -0.64 5.77 -4.27
N TYR A 103 -0.94 4.60 -3.71
CA TYR A 103 -0.98 4.38 -2.27
C TYR A 103 0.03 3.34 -1.83
N GLU A 104 0.64 3.57 -0.68
CA GLU A 104 1.48 2.61 0.02
C GLU A 104 0.82 2.21 1.33
N SER A 105 0.64 0.91 1.52
CA SER A 105 0.15 0.30 2.75
C SER A 105 1.27 -0.49 3.41
N LYS A 106 1.48 -0.29 4.70
CA LYS A 106 2.57 -0.89 5.48
C LYS A 106 2.00 -1.64 6.69
N THR A 107 2.57 -2.81 6.97
CA THR A 107 2.32 -3.54 8.22
C THR A 107 3.45 -3.32 9.22
N ASP A 108 3.18 -3.39 10.51
CA ASP A 108 4.17 -3.25 11.58
C ASP A 108 4.43 -4.58 12.31
N PRO A 109 5.62 -4.77 12.90
CA PRO A 109 5.95 -6.00 13.63
C PRO A 109 4.95 -6.35 14.74
N ASN A 110 4.34 -5.33 15.36
CA ASN A 110 3.36 -5.50 16.44
C ASN A 110 1.94 -5.77 15.94
N THR A 111 1.66 -5.54 14.65
CA THR A 111 0.35 -5.73 14.04
C THR A 111 0.52 -6.46 12.69
N PRO A 112 1.07 -7.69 12.70
CA PRO A 112 1.33 -8.44 11.48
C PRO A 112 0.02 -8.65 10.71
N TRP A 113 0.12 -8.60 9.39
CA TRP A 113 -1.01 -8.68 8.45
C TRP A 113 -2.03 -7.55 8.52
N LEU A 114 -1.90 -6.63 9.49
CA LEU A 114 -2.69 -5.41 9.54
C LEU A 114 -1.90 -4.30 8.86
N TYR A 115 -2.48 -3.74 7.81
CA TYR A 115 -1.88 -2.70 7.00
C TYR A 115 -2.58 -1.37 7.21
N HIS A 116 -1.81 -0.30 7.26
CA HIS A 116 -2.31 1.06 7.16
C HIS A 116 -1.54 1.77 6.06
N GLY A 117 -2.18 2.67 5.33
CA GLY A 117 -1.57 3.30 4.17
C GLY A 117 -1.76 4.80 4.08
N TYR A 118 -0.98 5.37 3.18
CA TYR A 118 -0.94 6.80 2.85
C TYR A 118 -0.71 6.97 1.34
N PRO A 119 -1.18 8.09 0.75
CA PRO A 119 -0.84 8.44 -0.61
C PRO A 119 0.67 8.69 -0.75
N LEU A 120 1.26 8.22 -1.86
CA LEU A 120 2.60 8.61 -2.26
C LEU A 120 2.51 9.83 -3.17
N THR A 121 3.31 10.85 -2.87
CA THR A 121 3.44 12.03 -3.72
C THR A 121 4.42 11.78 -4.85
N GLU A 122 4.33 12.54 -5.94
CA GLU A 122 5.24 12.44 -7.10
C GLU A 122 6.71 12.72 -6.75
N GLU A 123 6.95 13.37 -5.60
CA GLU A 123 8.30 13.61 -5.08
C GLU A 123 8.99 12.31 -4.62
N ASP A 124 8.20 11.30 -4.23
CA ASP A 124 8.70 9.97 -3.92
C ASP A 124 8.96 9.18 -5.21
N SER A 125 10.21 8.78 -5.42
CA SER A 125 10.61 7.92 -6.55
C SER A 125 9.80 6.62 -6.66
N MET A 126 9.26 6.10 -5.56
CA MET A 126 8.40 4.91 -5.59
C MET A 126 7.03 5.20 -6.21
N CYS A 127 6.52 6.43 -6.18
CA CYS A 127 5.24 6.77 -6.78
C CYS A 127 5.24 6.46 -8.29
N LEU A 128 6.16 7.07 -9.04
CA LEU A 128 6.31 6.84 -10.48
C LEU A 128 6.64 5.37 -10.81
N TYR A 129 7.53 4.75 -10.00
CA TYR A 129 7.92 3.36 -10.21
C TYR A 129 6.74 2.38 -10.06
N ILE A 130 5.91 2.57 -9.02
CA ILE A 130 4.73 1.75 -8.78
C ILE A 130 3.67 2.00 -9.84
N PHE A 131 3.46 3.26 -10.23
CA PHE A 131 2.49 3.59 -11.27
C PHE A 131 2.83 2.91 -12.61
N GLU A 132 4.09 2.93 -13.03
CA GLU A 132 4.50 2.28 -14.27
C GLU A 132 4.33 0.75 -14.20
N ASN A 133 4.75 0.13 -13.09
CA ASN A 133 4.57 -1.32 -12.91
C ASN A 133 3.10 -1.72 -12.82
N TRP A 134 2.24 -0.87 -12.26
CA TRP A 134 0.79 -1.07 -12.25
C TRP A 134 0.27 -1.20 -13.68
N ARG A 135 0.59 -0.23 -14.56
CA ARG A 135 0.14 -0.24 -15.96
C ARG A 135 0.57 -1.50 -16.71
N ILE A 136 1.84 -1.90 -16.56
CA ILE A 136 2.38 -3.11 -17.20
C ILE A 136 1.60 -4.35 -16.75
N ARG A 137 1.31 -4.46 -15.46
CA ARG A 137 0.65 -5.64 -14.89
C ARG A 137 -0.84 -5.68 -15.18
N SER A 138 -1.54 -4.56 -15.11
CA SER A 138 -2.95 -4.47 -15.48
C SER A 138 -3.16 -4.85 -16.95
N ALA A 139 -2.32 -4.36 -17.87
CA ALA A 139 -2.38 -4.74 -19.28
C ALA A 139 -2.09 -6.24 -19.53
N SER A 140 -1.31 -6.88 -18.65
CA SER A 140 -1.03 -8.32 -18.72
C SER A 140 -2.18 -9.19 -18.21
N MET A 141 -3.14 -8.62 -17.49
CA MET A 141 -4.29 -9.35 -16.92
C MET A 141 -5.54 -9.30 -17.82
N GLU A 142 -5.55 -8.42 -18.83
CA GLU A 142 -6.65 -8.26 -19.80
C GLU A 142 -6.48 -9.13 -21.06
N ASN A 143 -5.36 -9.84 -21.20
CA ASN A 143 -5.08 -10.81 -22.27
C ASN A 143 -5.14 -12.25 -21.75
#